data_AF-A0A934PQE6-F1
#
_entry.id   AF-A0A934PQE6-F1
#
_cell.length_a   1.000
_cell.length_b   1.000
_cell.length_c   1.000
_cell.angle_alpha   90.00
_cell.angle_beta   90.00
_cell.angle_gamma   90.00
#
_symmetry.space_group_name_H-M   'P 1'
#
loop_
_entity.id
_entity.type
_entity.pdbx_description
1 polymer ?
#
loop_
_entity_poly.entity_id
_entity_poly.type
_entity_poly.pdbx_seq_one_letter_code
_entity_poly.pdbx_strand_id
1 'polypeptide(L)'
;MDNQQVELQSRMYLYDLMNAAKEHGFKQDDSWEFSMVSDSGRSSIQKNYYPTIAVKIMPEILLQVFHTIKSRLNQTFSKDERQFQTKNIEEEDLNFLVAYNLKRPRG
;
A
#
# COMPACT_ATOMS: atom_id res chain seq x y z
N MET A 1 3.15 -21.39 -0.12
CA MET A 1 2.83 -19.98 0.12
C MET A 1 2.51 -19.83 1.59
N ASP A 2 3.25 -19.00 2.30
CA ASP A 2 3.10 -18.88 3.75
C ASP A 2 1.98 -17.87 4.07
N ASN A 3 0.74 -18.37 4.11
CA ASN A 3 -0.43 -17.57 4.49
C ASN A 3 -0.24 -16.84 5.84
N GLN A 4 0.60 -17.38 6.73
CA GLN A 4 0.89 -16.74 8.01
C GLN A 4 1.71 -15.47 7.83
N GLN A 5 2.67 -15.47 6.89
CA GLN A 5 3.44 -14.28 6.55
C GLN A 5 2.57 -13.20 5.91
N VAL A 6 1.70 -13.55 4.95
CA VAL A 6 0.75 -12.61 4.33
C VAL A 6 -0.14 -11.98 5.40
N GLU A 7 -0.69 -12.80 6.29
CA GLU A 7 -1.57 -12.35 7.37
C GLU A 7 -0.85 -11.42 8.35
N LEU A 8 0.38 -11.79 8.75
CA LEU A 8 1.19 -11.01 9.68
C LEU A 8 1.55 -9.65 9.10
N GLN A 9 2.07 -9.61 7.86
CA GLN A 9 2.43 -8.37 7.18
C GLN A 9 1.20 -7.47 7.00
N SER A 10 0.06 -8.04 6.60
CA SER A 10 -1.19 -7.30 6.44
C SER A 10 -1.67 -6.70 7.77
N ARG A 11 -1.56 -7.43 8.88
CA ARG A 11 -1.93 -6.93 10.21
C ARG A 11 -1.05 -5.78 10.68
N MET A 12 0.27 -5.93 10.56
CA MET A 12 1.22 -4.88 10.96
C MET A 12 0.96 -3.61 10.15
N TYR A 13 0.84 -3.77 8.83
CA TYR A 13 0.62 -2.63 7.95
C TYR A 13 -0.71 -1.91 8.24
N LEU A 14 -1.81 -2.65 8.46
CA LEU A 14 -3.09 -2.05 8.84
C LEU A 14 -3.03 -1.32 10.18
N TYR A 15 -2.29 -1.86 11.14
CA TYR A 15 -2.09 -1.19 12.42
C TYR A 15 -1.39 0.16 12.25
N ASP A 16 -0.31 0.20 11.45
CA ASP A 16 0.41 1.44 11.14
C ASP A 16 -0.48 2.44 10.40
N LEU A 17 -1.31 1.99 9.45
CA LEU A 17 -2.27 2.85 8.74
C LEU A 17 -3.30 3.47 9.67
N MET A 18 -3.86 2.69 10.59
CA MET A 18 -4.86 3.18 11.55
C MET A 18 -4.24 4.18 12.52
N ASN A 19 -3.03 3.91 13.00
CA ASN A 19 -2.31 4.83 13.87
C ASN A 19 -1.96 6.12 13.14
N ALA A 20 -1.39 6.04 11.94
CA ALA A 20 -1.04 7.21 11.16
C ALA A 20 -2.27 8.05 10.79
N ALA A 21 -3.38 7.40 10.41
CA ALA A 21 -4.64 8.09 10.13
C ALA A 21 -5.13 8.85 11.37
N LYS A 22 -5.04 8.25 12.56
CA LYS A 22 -5.39 8.90 13.82
C LYS A 22 -4.45 10.06 14.17
N GLU A 23 -3.13 9.84 14.08
CA GLU A 23 -2.08 10.83 14.39
C GLU A 23 -2.16 12.06 13.48
N HIS A 24 -2.50 11.86 12.21
CA HIS A 24 -2.58 12.93 11.21
C HIS A 24 -3.99 13.47 10.97
N GLY A 25 -4.95 13.07 11.82
CA GLY A 25 -6.32 13.60 11.82
C GLY A 25 -7.06 13.33 10.51
N PHE A 26 -7.02 12.09 10.01
CA PHE A 26 -7.80 11.68 8.85
C PHE A 26 -9.30 11.78 9.16
N LYS A 27 -10.05 12.40 8.25
CA LYS A 27 -11.50 12.51 8.31
C LYS A 27 -12.16 11.28 7.66
N GLN A 28 -13.49 11.17 7.80
CA GLN A 28 -14.25 10.07 7.20
C GLN A 28 -14.13 10.02 5.67
N ASP A 29 -13.88 11.15 5.03
CA ASP A 29 -13.68 11.26 3.59
C ASP A 29 -12.20 11.19 3.16
N ASP A 30 -11.27 11.04 4.11
CA ASP A 30 -9.86 10.76 3.82
C ASP A 30 -9.68 9.25 3.59
N SER A 31 -9.37 8.86 2.36
CA SER A 31 -9.03 7.48 2.02
C SER A 31 -7.53 7.31 1.80
N TRP A 32 -7.03 6.15 2.21
CA TRP A 32 -5.71 5.70 1.78
C TRP A 32 -5.78 5.24 0.33
N GLU A 33 -4.90 5.78 -0.50
CA GLU A 33 -4.52 5.20 -1.78
C GLU A 33 -3.32 4.29 -1.59
N PHE A 34 -3.26 3.21 -2.38
CA PHE A 34 -2.22 2.20 -2.30
C PHE A 34 -1.49 2.06 -3.62
N SER A 35 -0.18 1.88 -3.57
CA SER A 35 0.62 1.59 -4.76
C SER A 35 1.72 0.58 -4.45
N MET A 36 1.81 -0.44 -5.30
CA MET A 36 2.94 -1.37 -5.35
C MET A 36 4.01 -0.74 -6.24
N VAL A 37 5.18 -0.45 -5.68
CA VAL A 37 6.23 0.33 -6.37
C VAL A 37 7.62 -0.23 -6.07
N SER A 38 8.58 0.10 -6.94
CA SER A 38 10.01 -0.03 -6.63
C SER A 38 10.47 1.04 -5.65
N ASP A 39 11.72 0.98 -5.19
CA ASP A 39 12.29 1.95 -4.26
C ASP A 39 12.27 3.40 -4.80
N SER A 40 12.47 3.57 -6.11
CA SER A 40 12.40 4.87 -6.77
C SER A 40 10.97 5.44 -6.75
N GLY A 41 9.97 4.60 -7.01
CA GLY A 41 8.55 4.96 -6.94
C GLY A 41 8.13 5.31 -5.52
N ARG A 42 8.57 4.53 -4.51
CA ARG A 42 8.39 4.86 -3.09
C ARG A 42 8.91 6.26 -2.80
N SER A 43 10.15 6.54 -3.18
CA SER A 43 10.80 7.83 -2.95
C SER A 43 10.03 8.98 -3.61
N SER A 44 9.48 8.76 -4.82
CA SER A 44 8.65 9.74 -5.51
C SER A 44 7.36 10.05 -4.74
N ILE A 45 6.63 9.02 -4.29
CA ILE A 45 5.39 9.20 -3.52
C ILE A 45 5.66 9.94 -2.20
N GLN A 46 6.72 9.57 -1.47
CA GLN A 46 7.07 10.20 -0.18
C GLN A 46 7.49 11.67 -0.31
N LYS A 47 7.96 12.09 -1.49
CA LYS A 47 8.24 13.50 -1.80
C LYS A 47 6.97 14.29 -2.11
N ASN A 48 5.96 13.64 -2.69
CA ASN A 48 4.76 14.30 -3.22
C ASN A 48 3.56 14.29 -2.26
N TYR A 49 3.56 13.44 -1.23
CA TYR A 49 2.43 13.28 -0.31
C TYR A 49 2.89 13.18 1.15
N TYR A 50 2.03 13.59 2.08
CA TYR A 50 2.24 13.38 3.52
C TYR A 50 0.91 13.33 4.30
N PRO A 51 0.70 12.37 5.21
CA PRO A 51 1.62 11.29 5.59
C PRO A 51 1.68 10.17 4.56
N THR A 52 2.75 9.37 4.64
CA THR A 52 2.92 8.15 3.83
C THR A 52 3.36 6.99 4.70
N ILE A 53 2.81 5.81 4.47
CA ILE A 53 3.24 4.57 5.13
C ILE A 53 3.79 3.62 4.07
N ALA A 54 5.08 3.33 4.14
CA ALA A 54 5.78 2.49 3.19
C ALA A 54 6.40 1.30 3.91
N VAL A 55 6.15 0.09 3.40
CA VAL A 55 6.76 -1.14 3.91
C VAL A 55 7.37 -1.92 2.77
N LYS A 56 8.57 -2.46 2.99
CA LYS A 56 9.21 -3.37 2.04
C LYS A 56 8.60 -4.76 2.21
N ILE A 57 8.10 -5.33 1.12
CA ILE A 57 7.46 -6.64 1.10
C ILE A 57 8.15 -7.49 0.04
N MET A 58 8.34 -8.78 0.34
CA MET A 58 8.89 -9.71 -0.64
C MET A 58 7.97 -9.78 -1.88
N PRO A 59 8.53 -9.71 -3.10
CA PRO A 59 7.75 -9.76 -4.35
C PRO A 59 6.71 -10.88 -4.38
N GLU A 60 7.08 -12.06 -3.87
CA GLU A 60 6.27 -13.29 -3.81
C GLU A 60 4.94 -13.14 -3.07
N ILE A 61 4.87 -12.24 -2.08
CA ILE A 61 3.68 -12.02 -1.25
C ILE A 61 3.06 -10.64 -1.41
N LEU A 62 3.71 -9.72 -2.15
CA LEU A 62 3.30 -8.32 -2.28
C LEU A 62 1.87 -8.18 -2.82
N LEU A 63 1.54 -8.89 -3.91
CA LEU A 63 0.19 -8.86 -4.49
C LEU A 63 -0.88 -9.34 -3.50
N GLN A 64 -0.58 -10.39 -2.74
CA GLN A 64 -1.51 -10.97 -1.78
C GLN A 64 -1.75 -10.04 -0.60
N VAL A 65 -0.68 -9.45 -0.05
CA VAL A 65 -0.79 -8.45 1.02
C VAL A 65 -1.61 -7.25 0.55
N PHE A 66 -1.34 -6.73 -0.65
CA PHE A 66 -2.13 -5.66 -1.25
C PHE A 66 -3.62 -6.00 -1.36
N HIS A 67 -3.97 -7.17 -1.88
CA HIS A 67 -5.36 -7.64 -1.96
C HIS A 67 -6.01 -7.77 -0.58
N THR A 68 -5.29 -8.33 0.40
CA THR A 68 -5.79 -8.51 1.77
C THR A 68 -6.08 -7.17 2.43
N ILE A 69 -5.21 -6.17 2.27
CA ILE A 69 -5.40 -4.83 2.83
C ILE A 69 -6.62 -4.14 2.21
N LYS A 70 -6.73 -4.11 0.87
CA LYS A 70 -7.87 -3.46 0.20
C LYS A 70 -9.20 -4.11 0.58
N SER A 71 -9.23 -5.45 0.66
CA SER A 71 -10.39 -6.19 1.13
C SER A 71 -10.79 -5.80 2.55
N ARG A 72 -9.84 -5.72 3.48
CA ARG A 72 -10.09 -5.33 4.89
C ARG A 72 -10.55 -3.88 5.05
N LEU A 73 -10.13 -2.99 4.16
CA LEU A 73 -10.57 -1.60 4.12
C LEU A 73 -11.85 -1.39 3.31
N ASN A 74 -12.47 -2.48 2.81
CA ASN A 74 -13.64 -2.44 1.92
C ASN A 74 -13.43 -1.54 0.68
N GLN A 75 -12.20 -1.47 0.18
CA GLN A 75 -11.87 -0.68 -1.00
C GLN A 75 -12.01 -1.51 -2.27
N THR A 76 -12.48 -0.86 -3.34
CA THR A 76 -12.57 -1.48 -4.66
C THR A 76 -11.24 -1.43 -5.40
N PHE A 77 -11.06 -2.39 -6.30
CA PHE A 77 -9.91 -2.40 -7.20
C PHE A 77 -10.17 -1.53 -8.43
N SER A 78 -9.19 -0.73 -8.83
CA SER A 78 -9.17 -0.03 -10.11
C SER A 78 -9.14 -1.02 -11.28
N LYS A 79 -9.25 -0.52 -12.51
CA LYS A 79 -9.14 -1.39 -13.70
C LYS A 79 -7.73 -1.96 -13.83
N ASP A 80 -6.72 -1.13 -13.57
CA ASP A 80 -5.31 -1.49 -13.69
C ASP A 80 -4.92 -2.50 -12.61
N GLU A 81 -5.38 -2.30 -11.38
CA GLU A 81 -5.15 -3.23 -10.26
C GLU A 81 -5.78 -4.61 -10.50
N ARG A 82 -6.92 -4.67 -11.19
CA ARG A 82 -7.57 -5.95 -11.53
C ARG A 82 -6.82 -6.75 -12.59
N GLN A 83 -6.04 -6.07 -13.43
CA GLN A 83 -5.25 -6.69 -14.49
C GLN A 83 -3.82 -7.01 -14.03
N PHE A 84 -3.43 -6.53 -12.84
CA PHE A 84 -2.11 -6.70 -12.28
C PHE A 84 -1.84 -8.18 -11.95
N GLN A 85 -0.72 -8.71 -12.43
CA GLN A 85 -0.30 -10.10 -12.20
C GLN A 85 1.07 -10.15 -11.53
N THR A 86 1.40 -11.28 -10.90
CA THR A 86 2.72 -11.51 -10.27
C THR A 86 3.88 -11.26 -11.23
N LYS A 87 3.71 -11.54 -12.53
CA LYS A 87 4.74 -11.29 -13.55
C LYS A 87 5.14 -9.81 -13.64
N ASN A 88 4.19 -8.89 -13.44
CA ASN A 88 4.45 -7.45 -13.44
C ASN A 88 5.32 -7.03 -12.25
N ILE A 89 5.20 -7.71 -11.10
CA ILE A 89 5.98 -7.42 -9.88
C ILE A 89 7.47 -7.67 -10.12
N GLU A 90 7.80 -8.79 -10.77
CA GLU A 90 9.19 -9.16 -11.05
C GLU A 90 9.80 -8.27 -12.15
N GLU A 91 9.05 -8.00 -13.22
CA GLU A 91 9.53 -7.16 -14.34
C GLU A 91 9.82 -5.72 -13.92
N GLU A 92 9.07 -5.18 -12.96
CA GLU A 92 9.16 -3.79 -12.50
C GLU A 92 9.92 -3.64 -11.16
N ASP A 93 10.50 -4.71 -10.61
CA ASP A 93 11.16 -4.76 -9.30
C ASP A 93 10.30 -4.14 -8.18
N LEU A 94 9.02 -4.51 -8.16
CA LEU A 94 8.08 -4.01 -7.15
C LEU A 94 8.33 -4.74 -5.83
N ASN A 95 8.76 -3.98 -4.83
CA ASN A 95 9.14 -4.52 -3.53
C ASN A 95 8.69 -3.63 -2.36
N PHE A 96 7.89 -2.59 -2.64
CA PHE A 96 7.25 -1.76 -1.63
C PHE A 96 5.73 -1.71 -1.83
N LEU A 97 5.01 -1.70 -0.71
CA LEU A 97 3.65 -1.24 -0.64
C LEU A 97 3.62 0.12 0.06
N VAL A 98 3.10 1.13 -0.64
CA VAL A 98 3.04 2.51 -0.13
C VAL A 98 1.59 2.96 -0.06
N ALA A 99 1.21 3.50 1.09
CA ALA A 99 -0.05 4.15 1.33
C ALA A 99 0.15 5.66 1.46
N TYR A 100 -0.74 6.42 0.83
CA TYR A 100 -0.73 7.89 0.82
C TYR A 100 -2.16 8.40 0.67
N ASN A 101 -2.39 9.70 0.76
CA ASN A 101 -3.71 10.28 0.54
C ASN A 101 -3.59 11.40 -0.52
N LEU A 102 -4.35 11.27 -1.61
CA LEU A 102 -4.33 12.21 -2.73
C LEU A 102 -4.78 13.63 -2.34
N LYS A 103 -5.60 13.77 -1.29
CA LYS A 103 -6.04 15.06 -0.75
C LYS A 103 -4.98 15.73 0.12
N ARG A 104 -3.84 15.08 0.34
CA ARG A 104 -2.75 15.58 1.18
C ARG A 104 -1.42 15.62 0.41
N PRO A 105 -1.35 16.40 -0.70
CA PRO A 105 -0.09 16.62 -1.39
C PRO A 105 0.88 17.36 -0.46
N ARG A 106 2.16 17.02 -0.59
CA ARG A 106 3.27 17.70 0.08
C ARG A 106 3.64 18.91 -0.78
N GLY A 107 3.28 20.10 -0.31
CA GLY A 107 3.64 21.40 -0.88
C GLY A 107 4.75 22.06 -0.10
#